data_AF-A0A6M3IP96-F1
#
_entry.id   AF-A0A6M3IP96-F1
#
_cell.length_a   1.000
_cell.length_b   1.000
_cell.length_c   1.000
_cell.angle_alpha   90.00
_cell.angle_beta   90.00
_cell.angle_gamma   90.00
#
_symmetry.space_group_name_H-M   'P 1'
#
loop_
_entity.id
_entity.type
_entity.pdbx_description
1 polymer ?
#
loop_
_entity_poly.entity_id
_entity_poly.type
_entity_poly.pdbx_seq_one_letter_code
_entity_poly.pdbx_strand_id
1 'polypeptide(L)' 'MPYDVKKIGGQWCVINTDTGAVKGKHGQDKNKAMKQMRLLYMVKKG' A
#
# COMPACT_ATOMS: atom_id res chain seq x y z
N MET A 1 11.85 1.16 -3.16
CA MET A 1 10.52 1.11 -2.55
C MET A 1 9.58 0.38 -3.47
N PRO A 2 9.67 -0.95 -3.49
CA PRO A 2 8.56 -1.79 -3.86
C PRO A 2 7.50 -1.68 -2.77
N TYR A 3 6.29 -1.33 -3.18
CA TYR A 3 5.10 -1.35 -2.35
C TYR A 3 4.26 -2.56 -2.74
N ASP A 4 3.66 -3.20 -1.74
CA ASP A 4 2.76 -4.33 -1.92
C ASP A 4 1.44 -4.11 -1.15
N VAL A 5 0.37 -4.77 -1.61
CA VAL A 5 -0.97 -4.68 -1.02
C VAL A 5 -1.32 -6.03 -0.40
N LYS A 6 -1.34 -6.09 0.94
CA LYS A 6 -1.58 -7.33 1.69
C LYS A 6 -2.79 -7.19 2.61
N LYS A 7 -3.55 -8.27 2.75
CA LYS A 7 -4.68 -8.31 3.68
C LYS A 7 -4.19 -8.71 5.08
N ILE A 8 -4.34 -7.82 6.07
CA ILE A 8 -3.93 -8.02 7.47
C ILE A 8 -5.15 -7.74 8.35
N GLY A 9 -5.55 -8.70 9.20
CA GLY A 9 -6.65 -8.51 10.15
C GLY A 9 -7.98 -8.10 9.50
N GLY A 10 -8.23 -8.55 8.26
CA GLY A 10 -9.44 -8.19 7.51
C GLY A 10 -9.36 -6.87 6.72
N GLN A 11 -8.26 -6.13 6.83
CA GLN A 11 -8.03 -4.85 6.14
C GLN A 11 -6.96 -4.98 5.05
N TRP A 12 -7.09 -4.24 3.96
CA TRP A 12 -6.08 -4.11 2.91
C TRP A 12 -5.04 -3.04 3.24
N CYS A 13 -3.81 -3.47 3.53
CA CYS A 13 -2.71 -2.60 3.89
C CYS A 13 -1.72 -2.44 2.74
N VAL A 14 -1.22 -1.22 2.52
CA VAL A 14 -0.07 -0.95 1.66
C VAL A 14 1.18 -1.03 2.50
N ILE A 15 2.11 -1.90 2.13
CA ILE A 15 3.32 -2.19 2.89
C ILE A 15 4.52 -1.89 2.00
N ASN A 16 5.53 -1.24 2.57
CA ASN A 16 6.84 -1.16 1.93
C ASN A 16 7.56 -2.49 2.12
N THR A 17 7.86 -3.21 1.03
CA THR A 17 8.53 -4.51 1.12
C THR A 17 9.99 -4.38 1.55
N ASP A 18 10.62 -3.21 1.34
CA ASP A 18 12.02 -2.99 1.73
C ASP A 18 12.18 -2.86 3.25
N THR A 19 11.23 -2.18 3.91
CA THR A 19 11.34 -1.84 5.35
C THR A 19 10.29 -2.53 6.21
N GLY A 20 9.35 -3.27 5.62
CA GLY A 20 8.18 -3.83 6.30
C GLY A 20 7.18 -2.79 6.82
N ALA A 21 7.40 -1.50 6.55
CA ALA A 21 6.60 -0.42 7.13
C ALA A 21 5.23 -0.32 6.43
N VAL A 22 4.16 -0.25 7.23
CA VAL A 22 2.80 -0.02 6.72
C VAL A 22 2.65 1.45 6.35
N LYS A 23 2.36 1.73 5.08
CA LYS A 23 2.16 3.08 4.52
C LYS A 23 0.70 3.50 4.49
N GLY A 24 -0.23 2.55 4.56
CA GLY A 24 -1.65 2.85 4.65
C GLY A 24 -2.47 1.62 4.97
N LYS A 25 -3.60 1.84 5.65
CA LYS A 25 -4.60 0.81 5.97
C LYS A 25 -5.92 1.23 5.33
N HIS A 26 -6.43 0.40 4.44
CA HIS A 26 -7.74 0.54 3.83
C HIS A 26 -8.56 -0.64 4.31
N GLY A 27 -9.81 -0.43 4.73
CA GLY A 27 -10.63 -1.50 5.32
C GLY A 27 -10.90 -2.66 4.34
N GLN A 28 -12.15 -2.84 3.93
CA GLN A 28 -12.51 -3.92 3.00
C GLN A 28 -12.19 -3.58 1.53
N ASP A 29 -11.82 -2.34 1.24
CA ASP A 29 -11.63 -1.83 -0.11
C ASP A 29 -10.18 -1.97 -0.61
N LYS A 30 -9.94 -3.03 -1.39
CA LYS A 30 -8.65 -3.30 -2.05
C LYS A 30 -8.28 -2.20 -3.06
N ASN A 31 -9.26 -1.59 -3.71
CA ASN A 31 -9.01 -0.61 -4.77
C ASN A 31 -8.41 0.67 -4.21
N LYS A 32 -8.82 1.09 -3.00
CA LYS A 32 -8.18 2.22 -2.31
C LYS A 32 -6.71 1.95 -1.98
N ALA A 33 -6.39 0.75 -1.51
CA ALA A 33 -5.01 0.34 -1.27
C ALA A 33 -4.16 0.34 -2.56
N MET A 34 -4.70 -0.20 -3.65
CA MET A 34 -4.01 -0.18 -4.95
C MET A 34 -3.85 1.24 -5.52
N LYS A 35 -4.83 2.12 -5.35
CA LYS A 35 -4.72 3.54 -5.74
C LYS A 35 -3.60 4.23 -4.95
N GLN A 36 -3.54 4.05 -3.64
CA GLN A 36 -2.46 4.61 -2.83
C GLN A 36 -1.10 4.06 -3.25
N MET A 37 -0.99 2.75 -3.51
CA MET A 37 0.24 2.13 -4.01
C MET A 37 0.73 2.80 -5.29
N ARG A 38 -0.15 2.99 -6.29
CA ARG A 38 0.17 3.67 -7.54
C ARG A 38 0.64 5.12 -7.31
N LEU A 39 -0.02 5.83 -6.41
CA LEU A 39 0.30 7.21 -6.06
C LEU A 39 1.71 7.31 -5.43
N LEU A 40 2.06 6.38 -4.54
CA LEU A 40 3.41 6.30 -3.96
C LEU A 40 4.49 6.02 -5.02
N TYR A 41 4.20 5.20 -6.02
CA TYR A 41 5.12 4.98 -7.14
C TYR A 41 5.27 6.22 -8.04
N MET A 42 4.21 7.01 -8.22
CA MET A 42 4.26 8.27 -8.97
C MET A 42 5.06 9.35 -8.26
N VAL A 43 4.83 9.55 -6.96
CA VAL A 43 5.54 10.56 -6.14
C VAL A 43 7.05 10.30 -6.13
N LYS A 44 7.49 9.05 -6.18
CA LYS A 44 8.93 8.72 -6.23
C LYS A 44 9.59 9.02 -7.58
N LYS A 45 8.82 9.01 -8.68
CA LYS A 45 9.35 9.26 -10.04
C LYS A 45 9.36 10.74 -10.42
N GLY A 46 8.82 11.62 -9.56
CA GLY A 46 8.86 13.07 -9.73
C GLY A 46 10.08 13.70 -9.06
#